data_AF-A0A6J6QGZ9-F1
#
_entry.id   AF-A0A6J6QGZ9-F1
#
_cell.length_a   1.000
_cell.length_b   1.000
_cell.length_c   1.000
_cell.angle_alpha   90.00
_cell.angle_beta   90.00
_cell.angle_gamma   90.00
#
_symmetry.space_group_name_H-M   'P 1'
#
loop_
_entity.id
_entity.type
_entity.pdbx_description
1 polymer ?
#
loop_
_entity_poly.entity_id
_entity_poly.type
_entity_poly.pdbx_seq_one_letter_code
_entity_poly.pdbx_strand_id
1 'polypeptide(L)'
;MIAPRVLAVTGAAVALLLVGVIVGKHEGSTANAKQIAEISSIKQLVGDRLDSPTLAAFRFNPGFACLIYRVDTNRFALRLCFDGKGRLVETADLRTGSPVYGSVTYEPSLAPFRVAPERIIAILRRHGVTDGDILASGY
;
A
#
# COMPACT_ATOMS: atom_id res chain seq x y z
N MET A 1 20.07 -50.53 -4.94
CA MET A 1 18.72 -50.55 -5.55
C MET A 1 17.79 -49.75 -4.66
N ILE A 2 17.38 -48.55 -5.07
CA ILE A 2 16.38 -47.76 -4.34
C ILE A 2 15.05 -48.49 -4.51
N ALA A 3 14.42 -48.90 -3.41
CA ALA A 3 13.16 -49.61 -3.46
C ALA A 3 12.10 -48.71 -4.15
N PRO A 4 11.29 -49.23 -5.08
CA PRO A 4 10.33 -48.44 -5.87
C PRO A 4 9.33 -47.66 -5.00
N ARG A 5 9.09 -48.13 -3.77
CA ARG A 5 8.27 -47.46 -2.76
C ARG A 5 8.88 -46.14 -2.27
N VAL A 6 10.21 -46.05 -2.14
CA VAL A 6 10.90 -44.81 -1.73
C VAL A 6 10.80 -43.75 -2.82
N LEU A 7 11.01 -44.15 -4.08
CA LEU A 7 10.83 -43.26 -5.25
C LEU A 7 9.38 -42.74 -5.36
N ALA A 8 8.38 -43.59 -5.13
CA ALA A 8 6.98 -43.18 -5.18
C ALA A 8 6.61 -42.17 -4.08
N VAL A 9 7.07 -42.39 -2.85
CA VAL A 9 6.81 -41.48 -1.71
C VAL A 9 7.50 -40.14 -1.93
N THR A 10 8.75 -40.13 -2.37
CA THR A 10 9.48 -38.88 -2.67
C THR A 10 8.82 -38.14 -3.85
N GLY A 11 8.42 -38.85 -4.90
CA GLY A 11 7.72 -38.26 -6.04
C GLY A 11 6.39 -37.61 -5.64
N ALA A 12 5.59 -38.29 -4.81
CA ALA A 12 4.34 -37.75 -4.31
C ALA A 12 4.55 -36.51 -3.41
N ALA A 13 5.56 -36.54 -2.53
CA ALA A 13 5.89 -35.40 -1.68
C ALA A 13 6.33 -34.17 -2.50
N VAL A 14 7.18 -34.37 -3.51
CA VAL A 14 7.61 -33.30 -4.42
C VAL A 14 6.42 -32.74 -5.21
N ALA A 15 5.55 -33.61 -5.73
CA ALA A 15 4.35 -33.17 -6.45
C ALA A 15 3.42 -32.32 -5.57
N LEU A 16 3.18 -32.73 -4.32
CA LEU A 16 2.37 -31.96 -3.37
C LEU A 16 2.99 -30.60 -3.06
N LEU A 17 4.31 -30.53 -2.86
CA LEU A 17 5.01 -29.26 -2.64
C LEU A 17 4.89 -28.33 -3.85
N LEU A 18 5.03 -28.84 -5.06
CA LEU A 18 4.88 -28.06 -6.28
C LEU A 18 3.45 -27.50 -6.44
N VAL A 19 2.43 -28.32 -6.18
CA VAL A 19 1.04 -27.88 -6.18
C VAL A 19 0.83 -26.77 -5.13
N GLY A 20 1.36 -26.94 -3.92
CA GLY A 20 1.30 -25.93 -2.87
C GLY A 20 1.94 -24.60 -3.27
N VAL A 21 3.11 -24.63 -3.93
CA VAL A 21 3.78 -23.41 -4.43
C VAL A 21 2.94 -22.72 -5.51
N ILE A 22 2.34 -23.47 -6.43
CA ILE A 22 1.52 -22.91 -7.51
C ILE A 22 0.26 -22.25 -6.93
N VAL A 23 -0.46 -22.95 -6.04
CA VAL A 23 -1.66 -22.41 -5.39
C VAL A 23 -1.30 -21.17 -4.56
N GLY A 24 -0.25 -21.22 -3.76
CA GLY A 24 0.19 -20.08 -2.95
C GLY A 24 0.57 -18.86 -3.80
N LYS A 25 1.23 -19.06 -4.94
CA LYS A 25 1.50 -17.97 -5.89
C LYS A 25 0.23 -17.40 -6.51
N HIS A 26 -0.74 -18.25 -6.86
CA HIS A 26 -2.00 -17.80 -7.45
C HIS A 26 -2.84 -16.99 -6.46
N GLU A 27 -3.01 -17.50 -5.23
CA GLU A 27 -3.72 -16.79 -4.17
C GLU A 27 -3.04 -15.47 -3.81
N GLY A 28 -1.70 -15.48 -3.71
CA GLY A 28 -0.92 -14.26 -3.49
C GLY A 28 -1.10 -13.23 -4.61
N SER A 29 -1.10 -13.65 -5.87
CA SER A 29 -1.35 -12.77 -7.02
C SER A 29 -2.75 -12.15 -6.97
N THR A 30 -3.77 -12.96 -6.70
CA THR A 30 -5.16 -12.49 -6.60
C THR A 30 -5.35 -11.52 -5.42
N ALA A 31 -4.76 -11.81 -4.26
CA ALA A 31 -4.78 -10.93 -3.10
C ALA A 31 -4.09 -9.59 -3.41
N ASN A 32 -2.91 -9.63 -4.04
CA ASN A 32 -2.19 -8.42 -4.47
C ASN A 32 -2.99 -7.61 -5.48
N ALA A 33 -3.62 -8.26 -6.46
CA ALA A 33 -4.45 -7.59 -7.46
C ALA A 33 -5.62 -6.84 -6.81
N LYS A 34 -6.24 -7.44 -5.77
CA LYS A 34 -7.27 -6.76 -4.99
C LYS A 34 -6.73 -5.52 -4.28
N GLN A 35 -5.59 -5.63 -3.58
CA GLN A 35 -4.98 -4.50 -2.88
C GLN A 35 -4.63 -3.36 -3.85
N ILE A 36 -4.06 -3.69 -5.01
CA ILE A 36 -3.72 -2.73 -6.07
C ILE A 36 -4.97 -2.04 -6.63
N ALA A 37 -6.06 -2.80 -6.82
CA ALA A 37 -7.34 -2.26 -7.28
C ALA A 37 -7.92 -1.26 -6.25
N GLU A 38 -7.88 -1.58 -4.96
CA GLU A 38 -8.33 -0.67 -3.90
C GLU A 38 -7.48 0.60 -3.82
N ILE A 39 -6.15 0.48 -3.91
CA ILE A 39 -5.25 1.65 -3.99
C ILE A 39 -5.63 2.54 -5.17
N SER A 40 -5.88 1.94 -6.34
CA SER A 40 -6.23 2.66 -7.56
C SER A 40 -7.58 3.35 -7.46
N SER A 41 -8.59 2.66 -6.95
CA SER A 41 -9.93 3.21 -6.70
C SER A 41 -9.87 4.43 -5.76
N ILE A 42 -9.18 4.30 -4.63
CA ILE A 42 -9.09 5.38 -3.64
C ILE A 42 -8.25 6.55 -4.16
N LYS A 43 -7.15 6.29 -4.89
CA LYS A 43 -6.35 7.33 -5.51
C LYS A 43 -7.15 8.12 -6.56
N GLN A 44 -8.05 7.47 -7.30
CA GLN A 44 -8.93 8.14 -8.26
C GLN A 44 -9.93 9.07 -7.56
N LEU A 45 -10.44 8.71 -6.38
CA LEU A 45 -11.33 9.56 -5.58
C LEU A 45 -10.65 10.86 -5.10
N VAL A 46 -9.35 10.80 -4.77
CA VAL A 46 -8.56 11.99 -4.40
C VAL A 46 -8.22 12.84 -5.63
N GLY A 47 -7.99 12.21 -6.78
CA GLY A 47 -7.54 12.85 -8.01
C GLY A 47 -6.02 13.10 -8.05
N ASP A 48 -5.54 13.74 -9.11
CA ASP A 48 -4.09 13.87 -9.37
C ASP A 48 -3.39 14.95 -8.56
N ARG A 49 -4.15 15.95 -8.11
CA ARG A 49 -3.63 17.06 -7.31
C ARG A 49 -3.60 16.70 -5.85
N LEU A 50 -2.44 16.22 -5.38
CA LEU A 50 -2.24 15.86 -3.97
C LEU A 50 -2.31 17.05 -3.01
N ASP A 51 -2.13 18.28 -3.48
CA ASP A 51 -2.27 19.54 -2.74
C ASP A 51 -3.60 20.25 -3.03
N SER A 52 -4.66 19.47 -3.20
CA SER A 52 -6.01 20.01 -3.40
C SER A 52 -6.51 20.75 -2.15
N PRO A 53 -7.53 21.64 -2.30
CA PRO A 53 -8.22 22.26 -1.15
C PRO A 53 -8.95 21.27 -0.23
N THR A 54 -9.01 19.99 -0.60
CA THR A 54 -9.56 18.92 0.25
C THR A 54 -8.50 18.30 1.16
N LEU A 55 -7.21 18.55 0.94
CA LEU A 55 -6.15 18.15 1.86
C LEU A 55 -6.38 18.82 3.22
N ALA A 56 -6.65 18.02 4.23
CA ALA A 56 -7.14 18.47 5.53
C ALA A 56 -6.14 18.23 6.65
N ALA A 57 -5.32 17.18 6.54
CA ALA A 57 -4.38 16.80 7.58
C ALA A 57 -3.26 15.91 7.02
N PHE A 58 -2.28 15.67 7.88
CA PHE A 58 -1.16 14.76 7.63
C PHE A 58 -0.99 13.83 8.82
N ARG A 59 -0.48 12.62 8.58
CA ARG A 59 -0.02 11.72 9.62
C ARG A 59 1.30 11.11 9.20
N PHE A 60 2.24 11.05 10.12
CA PHE A 60 3.46 10.29 9.96
C PHE A 60 3.30 8.92 10.61
N ASN A 61 3.64 7.88 9.87
CA ASN A 61 3.92 6.56 10.42
C ASN A 61 5.41 6.28 10.17
N PRO A 62 6.07 5.39 10.94
CA PRO A 62 7.47 5.06 10.69
C PRO A 62 7.73 4.68 9.23
N GLY A 63 8.52 5.49 8.51
CA GLY A 63 8.83 5.27 7.10
C GLY A 63 7.77 5.71 6.09
N PHE A 64 6.67 6.34 6.53
CA PHE A 64 5.56 6.75 5.66
C PHE A 64 5.01 8.14 5.99
N ALA A 65 4.74 8.93 4.94
CA ALA A 65 3.98 10.17 5.03
C ALA A 65 2.57 9.96 4.47
N CYS A 66 1.55 10.16 5.31
CA CYS A 66 0.16 10.03 4.95
C CYS A 66 -0.51 11.39 4.78
N LEU A 67 -1.08 11.61 3.60
CA LEU A 67 -1.92 12.76 3.25
C LEU A 67 -3.39 12.39 3.51
N ILE A 68 -4.13 13.25 4.20
CA ILE A 68 -5.52 12.99 4.58
C ILE A 68 -6.42 14.05 3.95
N TYR A 69 -7.46 13.60 3.26
CA TYR A 69 -8.38 14.44 2.52
C TYR A 69 -9.78 14.38 3.13
N ARG A 70 -10.41 15.55 3.21
CA ARG A 70 -11.82 15.68 3.59
C ARG A 70 -12.74 15.41 2.42
N VAL A 71 -13.90 14.85 2.72
CA VAL A 71 -15.05 14.78 1.81
C VAL A 71 -16.25 15.21 2.62
N ASP A 72 -16.98 16.20 2.11
CA ASP A 72 -18.07 16.87 2.81
C ASP A 72 -17.67 17.33 4.23
N THR A 73 -18.36 16.84 5.25
CA THR A 73 -18.11 17.14 6.67
C THR A 73 -17.08 16.23 7.33
N ASN A 74 -16.70 15.12 6.68
CA ASN A 74 -15.74 14.17 7.23
C ASN A 74 -14.31 14.60 6.88
N ARG A 75 -13.56 15.10 7.88
CA ARG A 75 -12.17 15.57 7.74
C ARG A 75 -11.15 14.46 7.51
N PHE A 76 -11.50 13.22 7.80
CA PHE A 76 -10.61 12.05 7.69
C PHE A 76 -11.11 11.06 6.62
N ALA A 77 -11.85 11.55 5.63
CA ALA A 77 -12.57 10.74 4.67
C ALA A 77 -11.68 9.84 3.82
N LEU A 78 -10.57 10.35 3.29
CA LEU A 78 -9.65 9.59 2.43
C LEU A 78 -8.22 9.75 2.93
N ARG A 79 -7.40 8.70 2.81
CA ARG A 79 -5.99 8.73 3.20
C ARG A 79 -5.11 8.09 2.12
N LEU A 80 -3.99 8.74 1.81
CA LEU A 80 -2.95 8.23 0.90
C LEU A 80 -1.61 8.26 1.63
N CYS A 81 -0.96 7.10 1.79
CA CYS A 81 0.32 6.98 2.47
C CYS A 81 1.43 6.60 1.49
N PHE A 82 2.47 7.42 1.49
CA PHE A 82 3.63 7.25 0.63
C PHE A 82 4.82 6.81 1.45
N ASP A 83 5.69 5.96 0.89
CA ASP A 83 7.00 5.67 1.48
C ASP A 83 8.05 6.72 1.09
N GLY A 84 9.26 6.64 1.69
CA GLY A 84 10.37 7.56 1.39
C GLY A 84 10.88 7.50 -0.06
N LYS A 85 10.47 6.49 -0.84
CA LYS A 85 10.73 6.42 -2.30
C LYS A 85 9.59 7.05 -3.12
N GLY A 86 8.56 7.54 -2.45
CA GLY A 86 7.39 8.19 -3.00
C GLY A 86 6.37 7.23 -3.60
N ARG A 87 6.41 5.95 -3.23
CA ARG A 87 5.45 4.93 -3.69
C ARG A 87 4.18 5.01 -2.84
N LEU A 88 3.00 4.99 -3.47
CA LEU A 88 1.72 4.94 -2.76
C LEU A 88 1.47 3.51 -2.28
N VAL A 89 1.78 3.25 -1.01
CA VAL A 89 1.82 1.89 -0.45
C VAL A 89 0.62 1.54 0.41
N GLU A 90 -0.12 2.55 0.89
CA GLU A 90 -1.35 2.34 1.65
C GLU A 90 -2.38 3.44 1.34
N THR A 91 -3.64 3.06 1.28
CA THR A 91 -4.79 3.93 1.13
C THR A 91 -5.91 3.55 2.11
N ALA A 92 -6.78 4.51 2.43
CA ALA A 92 -8.01 4.24 3.15
C ALA A 92 -9.16 5.11 2.66
N ASP A 93 -10.35 4.51 2.55
CA ASP A 93 -11.64 5.20 2.43
C ASP A 93 -12.43 4.98 3.71
N LEU A 94 -12.62 6.08 4.46
CA LEU A 94 -13.30 6.16 5.75
C LEU A 94 -14.61 6.95 5.64
N ARG A 95 -15.15 7.14 4.42
CA ARG A 95 -16.41 7.87 4.21
C ARG A 95 -17.62 7.13 4.75
N THR A 96 -17.55 5.81 4.82
CA THR A 96 -18.65 4.95 5.30
C THR A 96 -18.33 4.34 6.67
N GLY A 97 -19.33 3.73 7.31
CA GLY A 97 -19.14 2.98 8.57
C GLY A 97 -18.31 1.70 8.44
N SER A 98 -17.96 1.30 7.21
CA SER A 98 -17.14 0.13 6.90
C SER A 98 -15.89 0.57 6.13
N PRO A 99 -14.78 0.86 6.82
CA PRO A 99 -13.53 1.28 6.20
C PRO A 99 -13.03 0.32 5.11
N VAL A 100 -12.60 0.87 3.97
CA VAL A 100 -11.93 0.13 2.90
C VAL A 100 -10.47 0.52 2.89
N TYR A 101 -9.58 -0.47 2.81
CA TYR A 101 -8.13 -0.28 2.80
C TYR A 101 -7.52 -0.98 1.60
N GLY A 102 -6.54 -0.31 0.97
CA GLY A 102 -5.60 -0.92 0.05
C GLY A 102 -4.21 -0.80 0.63
N SER A 103 -3.45 -1.89 0.72
CA SER A 103 -2.08 -1.87 1.24
C SER A 103 -1.20 -2.88 0.53
N VAL A 104 -0.03 -2.42 0.12
CA VAL A 104 1.07 -3.21 -0.43
C VAL A 104 2.36 -2.93 0.34
N THR A 105 2.27 -2.52 1.61
CA THR A 105 3.44 -2.20 2.44
C THR A 105 4.40 -3.38 2.63
N TYR A 106 3.90 -4.62 2.52
CA TYR A 106 4.72 -5.85 2.55
C TYR A 106 5.53 -6.08 1.28
N GLU A 107 5.04 -5.62 0.13
CA GLU A 107 5.76 -5.67 -1.15
C GLU A 107 5.59 -4.33 -1.88
N PRO A 108 6.28 -3.26 -1.42
CA PRO A 108 6.08 -1.91 -1.95
C PRO A 108 6.42 -1.76 -3.44
N SER A 109 7.12 -2.72 -4.05
CA SER A 109 7.38 -2.72 -5.50
C SER A 109 6.11 -2.87 -6.33
N LEU A 110 5.01 -3.36 -5.74
CA LEU A 110 3.70 -3.50 -6.37
C LEU A 110 2.87 -2.21 -6.37
N ALA A 111 3.34 -1.14 -5.73
CA ALA A 111 2.61 0.11 -5.66
C ALA A 111 2.29 0.65 -7.08
N PRO A 112 1.00 0.83 -7.43
CA PRO A 112 0.62 1.22 -8.79
C PRO A 112 0.92 2.70 -9.10
N PHE A 113 1.16 3.53 -8.08
CA PHE A 113 1.46 4.94 -8.24
C PHE A 113 2.74 5.32 -7.52
N ARG A 114 3.47 6.23 -8.15
CA ARG A 114 4.66 6.85 -7.58
C ARG A 114 4.63 8.35 -7.81
N VAL A 115 5.07 9.08 -6.81
CA VAL A 115 5.24 10.52 -6.81
C VAL A 115 6.68 10.81 -6.42
N ALA A 116 7.28 11.88 -6.95
CA ALA A 116 8.60 12.29 -6.51
C ALA A 116 8.58 12.60 -4.99
N PRO A 117 9.45 12.01 -4.16
CA PRO A 117 9.49 12.29 -2.71
C PRO A 117 9.54 13.77 -2.38
N GLU A 118 10.26 14.56 -3.19
CA GLU A 118 10.41 16.00 -3.07
C GLU A 118 9.07 16.72 -3.22
N ARG A 119 8.16 16.19 -4.05
CA ARG A 119 6.80 16.73 -4.18
C ARG A 119 6.01 16.53 -2.90
N ILE A 120 6.15 15.38 -2.24
CA ILE A 120 5.46 15.09 -0.97
C ILE A 120 6.01 15.98 0.14
N ILE A 121 7.34 16.08 0.25
CA ILE A 121 8.02 17.00 1.18
C ILE A 121 7.58 18.45 0.94
N ALA A 122 7.52 18.90 -0.32
CA ALA A 122 7.06 20.24 -0.64
C ALA A 122 5.60 20.50 -0.22
N ILE A 123 4.72 19.50 -0.33
CA ILE A 123 3.34 19.59 0.16
C ILE A 123 3.36 19.72 1.69
N LEU A 124 4.07 18.84 2.40
CA LEU A 124 4.16 18.87 3.86
C LEU A 124 4.66 20.24 4.37
N ARG A 125 5.75 20.76 3.79
CA ARG A 125 6.32 22.07 4.12
C ARG A 125 5.34 23.22 3.88
N ARG A 126 4.59 23.21 2.77
CA ARG A 126 3.56 24.23 2.49
C ARG A 126 2.47 24.28 3.56
N HIS A 127 2.29 23.18 4.30
CA HIS A 127 1.32 23.08 5.39
C HIS A 127 1.96 23.15 6.79
N GLY A 128 3.20 23.66 6.89
CA GLY A 128 3.84 23.96 8.16
C GLY A 128 4.55 22.80 8.84
N VAL A 129 4.69 21.65 8.17
CA VAL A 129 5.54 20.56 8.66
C VAL A 129 7.00 20.95 8.52
N THR A 130 7.79 20.76 9.58
CA THR A 130 9.22 21.10 9.58
C THR A 130 10.09 19.93 9.12
N ASP A 131 11.34 20.21 8.73
CA ASP A 131 12.30 19.17 8.37
C ASP A 131 12.62 18.25 9.57
N GLY A 132 12.56 18.78 10.79
CA GLY A 132 12.73 17.98 12.01
C GLY A 132 11.63 16.93 12.17
N ASP A 133 10.37 17.28 11.88
CA ASP A 133 9.24 16.35 11.93
C ASP A 133 9.38 15.23 10.90
N ILE A 134 9.80 15.60 9.68
CA ILE A 134 10.00 14.66 8.57
C ILE A 134 11.12 13.67 8.92
N LEU A 135 12.28 14.16 9.35
CA LEU A 135 13.41 13.32 9.72
C LEU A 135 13.09 12.42 10.92
N ALA A 136 12.40 12.93 11.94
CA ALA A 136 12.00 12.15 13.10
C ALA A 136 11.02 11.02 12.75
N SER A 137 10.23 11.17 11.68
CA SER A 137 9.33 10.12 11.20
C SER A 137 10.01 9.00 10.41
N GLY A 138 11.26 9.20 10.00
CA GLY A 138 11.99 8.27 9.12
C GLY A 138 11.44 8.22 7.70
N TYR A 139 10.67 9.24 7.28
CA TYR A 139 10.18 9.41 5.90
C TYR A 139 11.30 9.82 4.95
#